data_AF-A0AAN7GHC9-F1
#
_entry.id   AF-A0AAN7GHC9-F1
#
_cell.length_a   1.000
_cell.length_b   1.000
_cell.length_c   1.000
_cell.angle_alpha   90.00
_cell.angle_beta   90.00
_cell.angle_gamma   90.00
#
_symmetry.space_group_name_H-M   'P 1'
#
loop_
_entity.id
_entity.type
_entity.pdbx_description
1 polymer ?
#
loop_
_entity_poly.entity_id
_entity_poly.type
_entity_poly.pdbx_seq_one_letter_code
_entity_poly.pdbx_strand_id
1 'polypeptide(L)'
;MEKDEINAEAVEAEVNPWEVSGKIDYDKLIDKFGCQRLDQSLIDRVHRFTSHFSDFSAVACSLRIVNHDEKCMWKNLSVEESQRLPRENAKDIIACGFDLTRTFIFSDFDYVGGAFYKNMVKVSKCVTYNKAVPSFPSSFPHLFSGKENLRCLIPCAIDQDPYFRMTRDVAPQIGYHKPALIELSFSPALQGDTGKMSVSDPNSAIYVTDTPKEIKDKINKYAFTGGQDTKEKQRLYGANLEEYGSGRMLTFDVKKRLIEVLTELVERHKRARAAVTEEMVDTFMAARPLPSMFS
;
A
#
# COMPACT_ATOMS: atom_id res chain seq x y z
N MET A 1 25.64 -25.91 -40.10
CA MET A 1 25.18 -25.87 -38.71
C MET A 1 25.00 -24.40 -38.36
N GLU A 2 23.78 -23.90 -38.61
CA GLU A 2 23.31 -22.63 -38.08
C GLU A 2 23.41 -22.67 -36.56
N LYS A 3 23.94 -21.59 -35.97
CA LYS A 3 23.82 -21.37 -34.53
C LYS A 3 22.43 -20.79 -34.33
N ASP A 4 21.54 -21.58 -33.75
CA ASP A 4 20.26 -21.09 -33.25
C ASP A 4 20.53 -19.97 -32.24
N GLU A 5 20.27 -18.74 -32.67
CA GLU A 5 20.08 -17.60 -31.76
C GLU A 5 18.81 -17.89 -30.94
N ILE A 6 19.01 -18.39 -29.73
CA ILE A 6 17.96 -18.37 -28.72
C ILE A 6 17.74 -16.89 -28.40
N ASN A 7 16.74 -16.30 -29.07
CA ASN A 7 16.19 -15.00 -28.74
C ASN A 7 15.67 -15.10 -27.30
N ALA A 8 16.45 -14.61 -26.35
CA ALA A 8 16.01 -14.46 -24.97
C ALA A 8 14.97 -13.32 -24.96
N GLU A 9 13.71 -13.67 -25.25
CA GLU A 9 12.59 -12.77 -25.01
C GLU A 9 12.69 -12.29 -23.57
N ALA A 10 12.88 -10.98 -23.38
CA ALA A 10 12.87 -10.36 -22.07
C ALA A 10 11.51 -10.68 -21.43
N VAL A 11 11.52 -11.54 -20.42
CA VAL A 11 10.32 -11.96 -19.70
C VAL A 11 9.55 -10.70 -19.27
N GLU A 12 8.35 -10.52 -19.83
CA GLU A 12 7.51 -9.36 -19.53
C GLU A 12 7.14 -9.38 -18.04
N ALA A 13 7.21 -8.23 -17.36
CA ALA A 13 6.89 -8.16 -15.95
C ALA A 13 5.41 -8.49 -15.72
N GLU A 14 5.14 -9.41 -14.79
CA GLU A 14 3.79 -9.74 -14.38
C GLU A 14 3.41 -8.88 -13.19
N VAL A 15 2.31 -8.12 -13.31
CA VAL A 15 1.80 -7.26 -12.25
C VAL A 15 0.30 -7.49 -12.12
N ASN A 16 -0.09 -8.16 -11.04
CA ASN A 16 -1.48 -8.39 -10.67
C ASN A 16 -1.62 -8.38 -9.13
N PRO A 17 -2.84 -8.40 -8.56
CA PRO A 17 -3.02 -8.33 -7.11
C PRO A 17 -2.38 -9.45 -6.28
N TRP A 18 -1.93 -10.52 -6.93
CA TRP A 18 -1.43 -11.74 -6.31
C TRP A 18 0.07 -11.94 -6.55
N GLU A 19 0.55 -11.55 -7.73
CA GLU A 19 1.91 -11.75 -8.17
C GLU A 19 2.48 -10.49 -8.81
N VAL A 20 3.71 -10.17 -8.39
CA VAL A 20 4.53 -9.11 -8.97
C VAL A 20 5.91 -9.70 -9.21
N SER A 21 6.25 -9.96 -10.47
CA SER A 21 7.50 -10.61 -10.86
C SER A 21 8.14 -9.92 -12.08
N GLY A 22 9.46 -9.96 -12.14
CA GLY A 22 10.24 -9.34 -13.21
C GLY A 22 10.57 -7.87 -12.96
N LYS A 23 11.40 -7.29 -13.85
CA LYS A 23 11.80 -5.88 -13.77
C LYS A 23 10.65 -4.98 -14.25
N ILE A 24 10.12 -4.17 -13.34
CA ILE A 24 8.92 -3.38 -13.60
C ILE A 24 9.29 -2.10 -14.37
N ASP A 25 8.74 -1.99 -15.57
CA ASP A 25 8.74 -0.76 -16.36
C ASP A 25 7.43 0.00 -16.09
N TYR A 26 7.49 1.00 -15.21
CA TYR A 26 6.31 1.78 -14.82
C TYR A 26 5.71 2.55 -16.01
N ASP A 27 6.51 2.92 -17.00
CA ASP A 27 6.03 3.68 -18.16
C ASP A 27 5.12 2.81 -19.02
N LYS A 28 5.56 1.58 -19.31
CA LYS A 28 4.72 0.56 -19.96
C LYS A 28 3.50 0.20 -19.12
N LEU A 29 3.65 0.13 -17.80
CA LEU A 29 2.56 -0.23 -16.89
C LEU A 29 1.46 0.84 -16.88
N ILE A 30 1.86 2.12 -16.89
CA ILE A 30 0.96 3.27 -17.01
C ILE A 30 0.17 3.19 -18.32
N ASP A 31 0.84 2.91 -19.44
CA ASP A 31 0.17 2.77 -20.75
C ASP A 31 -0.78 1.56 -20.77
N LYS A 32 -0.36 0.41 -20.23
CA LYS A 32 -1.14 -0.83 -20.15
C LYS A 32 -2.41 -0.66 -19.29
N PHE A 33 -2.30 0.02 -18.16
CA PHE A 33 -3.43 0.29 -17.28
C PHE A 33 -4.23 1.53 -17.68
N GLY A 34 -3.70 2.37 -18.58
CA GLY A 34 -4.33 3.60 -19.02
C GLY A 34 -4.34 4.67 -17.91
N CYS A 35 -3.33 4.64 -17.04
CA CYS A 35 -3.15 5.59 -15.96
C CYS A 35 -2.59 6.92 -16.49
N GLN A 36 -2.69 7.97 -15.70
CA GLN A 36 -2.08 9.27 -16.01
C GLN A 36 -0.91 9.51 -15.05
N ARG A 37 0.25 9.91 -15.58
CA ARG A 37 1.38 10.32 -14.73
C ARG A 37 1.03 11.56 -13.91
N LEU A 38 1.51 11.56 -12.67
CA LEU A 38 1.52 12.77 -11.84
C LEU A 38 2.59 13.71 -12.39
N ASP A 39 2.16 14.75 -13.10
CA ASP A 39 3.05 15.81 -13.58
C ASP A 39 3.26 16.91 -12.53
N GLN A 40 4.26 17.76 -12.76
CA GLN A 40 4.55 18.88 -11.85
C GLN A 40 3.37 19.85 -11.72
N SER A 41 2.56 20.02 -12.78
CA SER A 41 1.42 20.94 -12.75
C SER A 41 0.34 20.49 -11.76
N LEU A 42 0.12 19.18 -11.68
CA LEU A 42 -0.81 18.56 -10.74
C LEU A 42 -0.25 18.60 -9.32
N ILE A 43 1.06 18.36 -9.16
CA ILE A 43 1.75 18.50 -7.86
C ILE A 43 1.60 19.94 -7.35
N ASP A 44 1.88 20.94 -8.19
CA ASP A 44 1.77 22.36 -7.84
C ASP A 44 0.32 22.75 -7.56
N ARG A 45 -0.64 22.14 -8.26
CA ARG A 45 -2.06 22.33 -8.00
C ARG A 45 -2.43 21.78 -6.64
N VAL A 46 -2.06 20.54 -6.31
CA VAL A 46 -2.30 19.94 -4.99
C VAL A 46 -1.65 20.80 -3.91
N HIS A 47 -0.37 21.15 -4.06
CA HIS A 47 0.36 22.01 -3.13
C HIS A 47 -0.34 23.36 -2.90
N ARG A 48 -0.84 24.02 -3.96
CA ARG A 48 -1.59 25.28 -3.81
C ARG A 48 -2.87 25.08 -3.01
N PHE A 49 -3.62 24.01 -3.24
CA PHE A 49 -4.82 23.73 -2.46
C PHE A 49 -4.48 23.37 -1.01
N THR A 50 -3.46 22.56 -0.77
CA THR A 50 -3.11 22.09 0.59
C THR A 50 -2.31 23.11 1.41
N SER A 51 -1.69 24.12 0.79
CA SER A 51 -0.98 25.18 1.52
C SER A 51 -1.90 26.28 2.06
N HIS A 52 -3.10 26.44 1.48
CA HIS A 52 -4.11 27.40 1.95
C HIS A 52 -5.09 26.80 2.96
N PHE A 53 -5.24 25.47 2.96
CA PHE A 53 -5.91 24.74 4.03
C PHE A 53 -4.84 24.20 4.96
N SER A 54 -4.65 24.82 6.12
CA SER A 54 -3.63 24.44 7.11
C SER A 54 -3.79 23.03 7.71
N ASP A 55 -4.66 22.19 7.15
CA ASP A 55 -4.70 20.76 7.41
C ASP A 55 -5.43 20.03 6.26
N PHE A 56 -5.08 18.77 6.04
CA PHE A 56 -5.94 17.78 5.37
C PHE A 56 -7.22 17.45 6.21
N SER A 57 -7.62 18.35 7.10
CA SER A 57 -8.69 18.28 8.11
C SER A 57 -10.10 18.27 7.53
N ALA A 58 -10.27 17.95 6.25
CA ALA A 58 -11.58 17.80 5.61
C ALA A 58 -11.78 16.40 5.01
N VAL A 59 -10.81 15.48 5.15
CA VAL A 59 -10.90 14.14 4.57
C VAL A 59 -11.26 13.11 5.61
N ALA A 60 -12.41 12.47 5.42
CA ALA A 60 -12.75 11.23 6.09
C ALA A 60 -11.91 10.07 5.54
N CYS A 61 -11.31 9.29 6.42
CA CYS A 61 -10.56 8.11 6.02
C CYS A 61 -11.28 6.85 6.50
N SER A 62 -11.89 6.11 5.59
CA SER A 62 -12.29 4.72 5.84
C SER A 62 -11.15 3.80 5.42
N LEU A 63 -10.54 3.14 6.40
CA LEU A 63 -9.49 2.17 6.18
C LEU A 63 -10.06 0.77 6.33
N ARG A 64 -10.13 0.06 5.20
CA ARG A 64 -10.40 -1.38 5.23
C ARG A 64 -9.12 -2.10 5.60
N ILE A 65 -9.14 -2.84 6.71
CA ILE A 65 -8.05 -3.78 6.99
C ILE A 65 -8.30 -5.01 6.14
N VAL A 66 -7.44 -5.19 5.15
CA VAL A 66 -7.37 -6.27 4.16
C VAL A 66 -8.14 -7.53 4.56
N ASN A 67 -9.11 -7.91 3.72
CA ASN A 67 -9.90 -9.14 3.61
C ASN A 67 -9.31 -10.37 4.30
N HIS A 68 -9.57 -10.53 5.61
CA HIS A 68 -9.21 -11.75 6.32
C HIS A 68 -10.19 -12.90 6.03
N ASP A 69 -11.35 -12.62 5.44
CA ASP A 69 -12.23 -13.60 4.83
C ASP A 69 -11.59 -14.23 3.57
N GLU A 70 -10.98 -13.43 2.69
CA GLU A 70 -10.17 -13.95 1.58
C GLU A 70 -8.99 -14.74 2.14
N LYS A 71 -8.22 -14.21 3.10
CA LYS A 71 -7.11 -14.97 3.69
C LYS A 71 -7.58 -16.26 4.38
N CYS A 72 -8.75 -16.28 5.02
CA CYS A 72 -9.36 -17.49 5.57
C CYS A 72 -9.64 -18.52 4.47
N MET A 73 -10.30 -18.09 3.38
CA MET A 73 -10.61 -18.96 2.24
C MET A 73 -9.37 -19.48 1.52
N TRP A 74 -8.30 -18.68 1.43
CA TRP A 74 -7.12 -19.01 0.61
C TRP A 74 -5.94 -19.60 1.41
N LYS A 75 -5.83 -19.35 2.72
CA LYS A 75 -4.64 -19.74 3.53
C LYS A 75 -4.93 -20.76 4.64
N ASN A 76 -6.08 -21.45 4.62
CA ASN A 76 -6.50 -22.39 5.68
C ASN A 76 -6.37 -21.80 7.09
N LEU A 77 -6.62 -20.49 7.24
CA LEU A 77 -6.64 -19.83 8.55
C LEU A 77 -7.99 -20.09 9.21
N SER A 78 -7.99 -20.29 10.53
CA SER A 78 -9.25 -20.42 11.28
C SER A 78 -10.01 -19.08 11.29
N VAL A 79 -11.31 -19.13 11.57
CA VAL A 79 -12.14 -17.92 11.69
C VAL A 79 -11.65 -17.05 12.83
N GLU A 80 -11.27 -17.66 13.95
CA GLU A 80 -10.78 -16.96 15.15
C GLU A 80 -9.48 -16.19 14.85
N GLU A 81 -8.52 -16.82 14.16
CA GLU A 81 -7.29 -16.14 13.73
C GLU A 81 -7.60 -15.04 12.70
N SER A 82 -8.58 -15.26 11.84
CA SER A 82 -9.03 -14.28 10.84
C SER A 82 -9.76 -13.08 11.47
N GLN A 83 -10.24 -13.18 12.71
CA GLN A 83 -10.78 -12.07 13.50
C GLN A 83 -9.71 -11.42 14.39
N ARG A 84 -8.72 -12.17 14.86
CA ARG A 84 -7.62 -11.66 15.70
C ARG A 84 -6.63 -10.80 14.91
N LEU A 85 -6.18 -11.27 13.75
CA LEU A 85 -5.17 -10.61 12.93
C LEU A 85 -5.55 -9.19 12.46
N PRO A 86 -6.81 -8.90 12.05
CA PRO A 86 -7.24 -7.54 11.75
C PRO A 86 -7.01 -6.57 12.90
N ARG A 87 -7.30 -6.97 14.15
CA ARG A 87 -7.11 -6.13 15.33
C ARG A 87 -5.62 -5.85 15.58
N GLU A 88 -4.76 -6.84 15.42
CA GLU A 88 -3.31 -6.63 15.51
C GLU A 88 -2.78 -5.70 14.42
N ASN A 89 -3.30 -5.84 13.20
CA ASN A 89 -2.93 -4.96 12.08
C ASN A 89 -3.50 -3.54 12.28
N ALA A 90 -4.65 -3.40 12.94
CA ALA A 90 -5.20 -2.09 13.31
C ALA A 90 -4.25 -1.33 14.23
N LYS A 91 -3.59 -2.00 15.18
CA LYS A 91 -2.58 -1.36 16.04
C LYS A 91 -1.43 -0.77 15.24
N ASP A 92 -0.95 -1.49 14.23
CA ASP A 92 0.09 -0.99 13.33
C ASP A 92 -0.38 0.20 12.50
N ILE A 93 -1.61 0.19 12.01
CA ILE A 93 -2.19 1.34 11.30
C ILE A 93 -2.32 2.54 12.23
N ILE A 94 -2.88 2.37 13.42
CA ILE A 94 -3.06 3.45 14.41
C ILE A 94 -1.70 4.05 14.80
N ALA A 95 -0.65 3.23 14.92
CA ALA A 95 0.71 3.66 15.22
C ALA A 95 1.31 4.61 14.15
N CYS A 96 0.78 4.62 12.93
CA CYS A 96 1.15 5.59 11.89
C CYS A 96 0.63 7.01 12.16
N GLY A 97 -0.21 7.21 13.18
CA GLY A 97 -0.67 8.54 13.61
C GLY A 97 -2.00 9.00 12.98
N PHE A 98 -2.88 8.07 12.60
CA PHE A 98 -4.21 8.43 12.12
C PHE A 98 -5.06 9.10 13.21
N ASP A 99 -5.86 10.09 12.81
CA ASP A 99 -6.75 10.83 13.72
C ASP A 99 -8.01 10.02 14.03
N LEU A 100 -8.20 9.68 15.30
CA LEU A 100 -9.37 8.95 15.81
C LEU A 100 -10.70 9.62 15.45
N THR A 101 -10.73 10.95 15.33
CA THR A 101 -11.95 11.72 15.02
C THR A 101 -12.31 11.69 13.54
N ARG A 102 -11.43 11.14 12.68
CA ARG A 102 -11.55 11.17 11.21
C ARG A 102 -11.36 9.81 10.55
N THR A 103 -10.90 8.83 11.31
CA THR A 103 -10.57 7.50 10.79
C THR A 103 -11.51 6.44 11.36
N PHE A 104 -12.10 5.68 10.44
CA PHE A 104 -12.87 4.48 10.74
C PHE A 104 -12.13 3.29 10.14
N ILE A 105 -11.81 2.32 10.99
CA ILE A 105 -11.13 1.09 10.60
C ILE A 105 -12.16 -0.03 10.68
N PHE A 106 -12.23 -0.93 9.71
CA PHE A 106 -13.16 -2.06 9.82
C PHE A 106 -12.60 -3.36 9.27
N SER A 107 -13.10 -4.46 9.84
CA SER A 107 -12.93 -5.82 9.34
C SER A 107 -14.20 -6.25 8.61
N ASP A 108 -14.08 -7.11 7.61
CA ASP A 108 -15.25 -7.61 6.89
C ASP A 108 -16.14 -8.50 7.79
N PHE A 109 -15.55 -9.34 8.63
CA PHE A 109 -16.29 -10.20 9.56
C PHE A 109 -17.18 -9.42 10.54
N ASP A 110 -16.74 -8.25 10.99
CA ASP A 110 -17.47 -7.47 12.01
C ASP A 110 -18.41 -6.42 11.39
N TYR A 111 -18.15 -5.96 10.16
CA TYR A 111 -18.87 -4.85 9.55
C TYR A 111 -19.83 -5.26 8.44
N VAL A 112 -19.58 -6.38 7.74
CA VAL A 112 -20.41 -6.77 6.60
C VAL A 112 -21.82 -7.10 7.06
N GLY A 113 -22.76 -6.23 6.66
CA GLY A 113 -24.17 -6.34 6.96
C GLY A 113 -24.92 -5.10 6.47
N GLY A 114 -26.22 -5.04 6.73
CA GLY A 114 -27.03 -3.84 6.50
C GLY A 114 -26.84 -3.18 5.12
N ALA A 115 -26.45 -1.90 5.12
CA ALA A 115 -26.23 -1.12 3.91
C ALA A 115 -25.00 -1.59 3.10
N PHE A 116 -23.94 -2.01 3.78
CA PHE A 116 -22.71 -2.50 3.14
C PHE A 116 -23.01 -3.74 2.30
N TYR A 117 -23.72 -4.72 2.86
CA TYR A 117 -24.11 -5.95 2.13
C TYR A 117 -25.06 -5.66 0.96
N LYS A 118 -25.99 -4.70 1.11
CA LYS A 118 -26.84 -4.26 -0.02
C LYS A 118 -26.01 -3.71 -1.18
N ASN A 119 -24.96 -2.95 -0.90
CA ASN A 119 -24.05 -2.48 -1.93
C ASN A 119 -23.19 -3.61 -2.53
N MET A 120 -22.77 -4.59 -1.73
CA MET A 120 -22.12 -5.80 -2.26
C MET A 120 -23.00 -6.49 -3.31
N VAL A 121 -24.30 -6.68 -3.03
CA VAL A 121 -25.24 -7.29 -3.98
C VAL A 121 -25.48 -6.44 -5.23
N LYS A 122 -25.49 -5.10 -5.10
CA LYS A 122 -25.62 -4.21 -6.27
C LYS A 122 -24.39 -4.30 -7.17
N VAL A 123 -23.21 -4.28 -6.57
CA VAL A 123 -21.93 -4.40 -7.27
C VAL A 123 -21.78 -5.79 -7.89
N SER A 124 -22.19 -6.85 -7.18
CA SER A 124 -22.04 -8.24 -7.64
C SER A 124 -22.86 -8.56 -8.89
N LYS A 125 -23.92 -7.78 -9.17
CA LYS A 125 -24.67 -7.87 -10.44
C LYS A 125 -23.90 -7.38 -11.65
N CYS A 126 -22.93 -6.49 -11.44
CA CYS A 126 -22.13 -5.90 -12.50
C CYS A 126 -20.76 -6.57 -12.59
N VAL A 127 -20.18 -7.01 -11.47
CA VAL A 127 -18.80 -7.51 -11.38
C VAL A 127 -18.65 -8.62 -10.35
N THR A 128 -17.72 -9.55 -10.58
CA THR A 128 -17.51 -10.71 -9.69
C THR A 128 -16.83 -10.36 -8.36
N TYR A 129 -16.11 -9.23 -8.27
CA TYR A 129 -15.29 -8.91 -7.11
C TYR A 129 -15.89 -7.84 -6.18
N ASN A 130 -15.94 -8.15 -4.87
CA ASN A 130 -16.52 -7.30 -3.83
C ASN A 130 -15.58 -6.19 -3.29
N LYS A 131 -14.34 -6.10 -3.78
CA LYS A 131 -13.33 -5.12 -3.30
C LYS A 131 -13.71 -3.66 -3.57
N ALA A 132 -14.63 -3.44 -4.50
CA ALA A 132 -15.15 -2.14 -4.92
C ALA A 132 -16.04 -1.42 -3.87
N VAL A 133 -16.72 -2.19 -3.02
CA VAL A 133 -17.84 -1.72 -2.19
C VAL A 133 -17.49 -0.61 -1.20
N PRO A 134 -16.31 -0.60 -0.56
CA PRO A 134 -15.87 0.51 0.30
C PRO A 134 -15.72 1.85 -0.42
N SER A 135 -15.69 1.87 -1.76
CA SER A 135 -15.57 3.11 -2.54
C SER A 135 -16.84 3.96 -2.52
N PHE A 136 -17.98 3.39 -2.06
CA PHE A 136 -19.28 4.05 -2.12
C PHE A 136 -19.70 4.57 -0.73
N PRO A 137 -20.06 5.86 -0.57
CA PRO A 137 -20.43 6.44 0.72
C PRO A 137 -21.62 5.75 1.39
N SER A 138 -22.58 5.28 0.59
CA SER A 138 -23.76 4.54 1.08
C SER A 138 -23.41 3.21 1.76
N SER A 139 -22.19 2.70 1.59
CA SER A 139 -21.69 1.54 2.33
C SER A 139 -21.43 1.87 3.81
N PHE A 140 -21.30 3.16 4.15
CA PHE A 140 -21.05 3.66 5.50
C PHE A 140 -22.07 4.73 5.90
N PRO A 141 -23.36 4.38 6.07
CA PRO A 141 -24.43 5.35 6.35
C PRO A 141 -24.22 6.10 7.68
N HIS A 142 -23.55 5.48 8.65
CA HIS A 142 -23.18 6.08 9.93
C HIS A 142 -22.11 7.18 9.80
N LEU A 143 -21.29 7.14 8.74
CA LEU A 143 -20.29 8.18 8.43
C LEU A 143 -20.86 9.25 7.51
N PHE A 144 -21.65 8.84 6.51
CA PHE A 144 -22.06 9.68 5.38
C PHE A 144 -23.58 9.79 5.25
N SER A 145 -24.28 9.91 6.38
CA SER A 145 -25.75 10.02 6.38
C SER A 145 -26.24 11.16 5.49
N GLY A 146 -27.11 10.84 4.53
CA GLY A 146 -27.64 11.81 3.56
C GLY A 146 -26.65 12.29 2.50
N LYS A 147 -25.43 11.74 2.42
CA LYS A 147 -24.36 12.18 1.53
C LYS A 147 -23.91 11.07 0.58
N GLU A 148 -24.81 10.63 -0.28
CA GLU A 148 -24.57 9.50 -1.19
C GLU A 148 -23.65 9.84 -2.38
N ASN A 149 -23.50 11.14 -2.69
CA ASN A 149 -22.75 11.65 -3.85
C ASN A 149 -21.34 12.16 -3.49
N LEU A 150 -20.74 11.70 -2.38
CA LEU A 150 -19.36 12.07 -2.06
C LEU A 150 -18.37 11.38 -3.02
N ARG A 151 -17.27 12.08 -3.34
CA ARG A 151 -16.17 11.50 -4.10
C ARG A 151 -15.27 10.69 -3.17
N CYS A 152 -14.78 9.56 -3.67
CA CYS A 152 -13.82 8.70 -2.98
C CYS A 152 -12.44 8.84 -3.65
N LEU A 153 -11.39 8.94 -2.83
CA LEU A 153 -10.00 8.89 -3.26
C LEU A 153 -9.35 7.65 -2.63
N ILE A 154 -8.70 6.83 -3.46
CA ILE A 154 -8.12 5.54 -3.07
C ILE A 154 -6.61 5.60 -3.28
N PRO A 155 -5.82 5.73 -2.20
CA PRO A 155 -4.38 5.50 -2.25
C PRO A 155 -4.08 4.00 -2.20
N CYS A 156 -3.45 3.46 -3.24
CA CYS A 156 -3.06 2.04 -3.29
C CYS A 156 -1.77 1.83 -4.09
N ALA A 157 -1.18 0.65 -4.00
CA ALA A 157 -0.15 0.24 -4.96
C ALA A 157 -0.81 -0.15 -6.29
N ILE A 158 -0.05 -0.06 -7.38
CA ILE A 158 -0.55 -0.24 -8.76
C ILE A 158 -1.06 -1.66 -9.06
N ASP A 159 -0.68 -2.67 -8.27
CA ASP A 159 -1.22 -4.04 -8.35
C ASP A 159 -2.72 -4.11 -8.06
N GLN A 160 -3.29 -3.13 -7.35
CA GLN A 160 -4.71 -3.09 -7.03
C GLN A 160 -5.56 -2.38 -8.10
N ASP A 161 -4.95 -1.72 -9.09
CA ASP A 161 -5.67 -1.01 -10.15
C ASP A 161 -6.75 -1.88 -10.83
N PRO A 162 -6.50 -3.16 -11.20
CA PRO A 162 -7.52 -3.97 -11.87
C PRO A 162 -8.86 -4.03 -11.14
N TYR A 163 -8.88 -4.03 -9.80
CA TYR A 163 -10.12 -4.01 -9.02
C TYR A 163 -10.84 -2.67 -9.09
N PHE A 164 -10.10 -1.57 -9.04
CA PHE A 164 -10.67 -0.24 -8.98
C PHE A 164 -10.99 0.33 -10.37
N ARG A 165 -10.26 -0.06 -11.40
CA ARG A 165 -10.62 0.16 -12.80
C ARG A 165 -11.99 -0.43 -13.10
N MET A 166 -12.18 -1.69 -12.72
CA MET A 166 -13.49 -2.36 -12.79
C MET A 166 -14.55 -1.62 -11.94
N THR A 167 -14.19 -1.14 -10.75
CA THR A 167 -15.09 -0.32 -9.91
C THR A 167 -15.54 0.97 -10.61
N ARG A 168 -14.62 1.64 -11.32
CA ARG A 168 -14.89 2.88 -12.07
C ARG A 168 -15.80 2.66 -13.28
N ASP A 169 -15.81 1.47 -13.87
CA ASP A 169 -16.71 1.11 -14.97
C ASP A 169 -18.14 0.84 -14.47
N VAL A 170 -18.27 0.25 -13.28
CA VAL A 170 -19.57 -0.04 -12.66
C VAL A 170 -20.20 1.18 -12.00
N ALA A 171 -19.40 2.05 -11.37
CA ALA A 171 -19.92 3.14 -10.54
C ALA A 171 -21.04 3.98 -11.23
N PRO A 172 -20.93 4.40 -12.50
CA PRO A 172 -21.99 5.12 -13.19
C PRO A 172 -23.28 4.31 -13.39
N GLN A 173 -23.17 3.00 -13.59
CA GLN A 173 -24.33 2.10 -13.83
C GLN A 173 -25.20 1.97 -12.58
N ILE A 174 -24.59 2.11 -11.39
CA ILE A 174 -25.27 2.05 -10.09
C ILE A 174 -25.54 3.43 -9.48
N GLY A 175 -25.31 4.51 -10.24
CA GLY A 175 -25.63 5.88 -9.86
C GLY A 175 -24.61 6.57 -8.94
N TYR A 176 -23.38 6.07 -8.81
CA TYR A 176 -22.32 6.67 -8.01
C TYR A 176 -21.23 7.34 -8.85
N HIS A 177 -20.46 8.23 -8.21
CA HIS A 177 -19.26 8.79 -8.82
C HIS A 177 -18.14 7.76 -8.92
N LYS A 178 -17.36 7.86 -10.00
CA LYS A 178 -16.14 7.06 -10.16
C LYS A 178 -15.14 7.42 -9.05
N PRO A 179 -14.56 6.44 -8.33
CA PRO A 179 -13.48 6.73 -7.40
C PRO A 179 -12.25 7.26 -8.14
N ALA A 180 -11.52 8.18 -7.51
CA ALA A 180 -10.20 8.62 -7.94
C ALA A 180 -9.12 7.73 -7.31
N LEU A 181 -8.02 7.52 -8.02
CA LEU A 181 -6.89 6.70 -7.55
C LEU A 181 -5.62 7.55 -7.48
N ILE A 182 -4.78 7.26 -6.48
CA ILE A 182 -3.37 7.63 -6.47
C ILE A 182 -2.59 6.34 -6.27
N GLU A 183 -1.83 5.98 -7.30
CA GLU A 183 -1.09 4.72 -7.36
C GLU A 183 0.37 4.93 -6.96
N LEU A 184 0.83 4.10 -6.03
CA LEU A 184 2.21 4.07 -5.56
C LEU A 184 2.99 2.98 -6.28
N SER A 185 4.25 3.27 -6.59
CA SER A 185 5.24 2.27 -7.00
C SER A 185 5.48 1.23 -5.91
N PHE A 186 5.94 0.05 -6.29
CA PHE A 186 6.27 -1.00 -5.33
C PHE A 186 7.53 -0.66 -4.55
N SER A 187 7.54 -1.00 -3.26
CA SER A 187 8.78 -1.05 -2.50
C SER A 187 9.58 -2.30 -2.92
N PRO A 188 10.83 -2.13 -3.38
CA PRO A 188 11.63 -3.25 -3.87
C PRO A 188 11.92 -4.23 -2.73
N ALA A 189 12.02 -5.51 -3.06
CA ALA A 189 12.55 -6.51 -2.14
C ALA A 189 14.01 -6.19 -1.80
N LEU A 190 14.49 -6.67 -0.64
CA LEU A 190 15.89 -6.49 -0.27
C LEU A 190 16.85 -7.03 -1.35
N GLN A 191 16.49 -8.12 -2.00
CA GLN A 191 17.28 -8.78 -3.04
C GLN A 191 17.32 -8.02 -4.38
N GLY A 192 16.55 -6.93 -4.54
CA GLY A 192 16.56 -6.08 -5.74
C GLY A 192 15.23 -6.00 -6.48
N ASP A 193 15.29 -5.46 -7.70
CA ASP A 193 14.14 -4.96 -8.48
C ASP A 193 13.26 -6.02 -9.17
N THR A 194 13.51 -7.31 -8.93
CA THR A 194 12.79 -8.40 -9.61
C THR A 194 11.52 -8.85 -8.87
N GLY A 195 11.16 -8.21 -7.75
CA GLY A 195 9.97 -8.55 -6.98
C GLY A 195 9.61 -7.56 -5.86
N LYS A 196 8.41 -7.73 -5.31
CA LYS A 196 7.87 -6.96 -4.16
C LYS A 196 8.30 -7.59 -2.84
N MET A 197 8.49 -6.79 -1.79
CA MET A 197 8.62 -7.32 -0.42
C MET A 197 7.42 -8.24 -0.10
N SER A 198 7.70 -9.48 0.29
CA SER A 198 6.67 -10.49 0.53
C SER A 198 6.86 -11.13 1.90
N VAL A 199 5.75 -11.27 2.63
CA VAL A 199 5.72 -12.00 3.91
C VAL A 199 6.11 -13.47 3.73
N SER A 200 5.99 -14.01 2.50
CA SER A 200 6.35 -15.39 2.17
C SER A 200 7.87 -15.64 2.18
N ASP A 201 8.70 -14.60 2.04
CA ASP A 201 10.15 -14.69 2.23
C ASP A 201 10.59 -13.75 3.36
N PRO A 202 10.86 -14.28 4.57
CA PRO A 202 11.33 -13.51 5.72
C PRO A 202 12.61 -12.71 5.49
N ASN A 203 13.42 -13.09 4.51
CA ASN A 203 14.66 -12.41 4.17
C ASN A 203 14.45 -11.30 3.13
N SER A 204 13.27 -11.22 2.51
CA SER A 204 12.95 -10.22 1.49
C SER A 204 12.53 -8.87 2.03
N ALA A 205 12.15 -8.81 3.32
CA ALA A 205 11.53 -7.65 3.94
C ALA A 205 12.15 -7.28 5.29
N ILE A 206 12.13 -5.98 5.57
CA ILE A 206 12.33 -5.44 6.92
C ILE A 206 10.95 -5.31 7.57
N TYR A 207 10.74 -6.02 8.68
CA TYR A 207 9.49 -5.96 9.42
C TYR A 207 9.51 -4.82 10.43
N VAL A 208 8.34 -4.23 10.69
CA VAL A 208 8.17 -3.23 11.77
C VAL A 208 8.38 -3.79 13.19
N THR A 209 8.55 -5.11 13.29
CA THR A 209 8.89 -5.83 14.51
C THR A 209 10.39 -6.13 14.64
N ASP A 210 11.19 -5.99 13.57
CA ASP A 210 12.61 -6.34 13.56
C ASP A 210 13.42 -5.50 14.56
N THR A 211 14.35 -6.13 15.27
CA THR A 211 15.31 -5.46 16.16
C THR A 211 16.38 -4.71 15.36
N PRO A 212 17.07 -3.72 15.96
CA PRO A 212 18.18 -3.03 15.31
C PRO A 212 19.26 -3.97 14.76
N LYS A 213 19.48 -5.11 15.45
CA LYS A 213 20.42 -6.14 15.01
C LYS A 213 19.92 -6.87 13.77
N GLU A 214 18.65 -7.29 13.75
CA GLU A 214 18.04 -7.96 12.59
C GLU A 214 18.00 -7.05 11.37
N ILE A 215 17.64 -5.77 11.54
CA ILE A 215 17.67 -4.78 10.45
C ILE A 215 19.09 -4.69 9.87
N LYS A 216 20.09 -4.53 10.74
CA LYS A 216 21.49 -4.48 10.32
C LYS A 216 21.91 -5.75 9.58
N ASP A 217 21.59 -6.92 10.11
CA ASP A 217 21.98 -8.20 9.52
C ASP A 217 21.30 -8.41 8.16
N LYS A 218 20.00 -8.09 8.04
CA LYS A 218 19.26 -8.19 6.79
C LYS A 218 19.78 -7.25 5.71
N ILE A 219 20.04 -5.98 6.06
CA ILE A 219 20.59 -5.01 5.10
C ILE A 219 21.99 -5.44 4.64
N ASN A 220 22.85 -5.87 5.56
CA ASN A 220 24.21 -6.25 5.17
C ASN A 220 24.23 -7.52 4.30
N LYS A 221 23.41 -8.52 4.63
CA LYS A 221 23.41 -9.83 3.96
C LYS A 221 22.57 -9.88 2.68
N TYR A 222 21.42 -9.23 2.66
CA TYR A 222 20.42 -9.42 1.61
C TYR A 222 20.15 -8.19 0.77
N ALA A 223 20.46 -6.97 1.25
CA ALA A 223 20.24 -5.78 0.44
C ALA A 223 21.19 -5.77 -0.76
N PHE A 224 20.59 -5.82 -1.95
CA PHE A 224 21.28 -5.64 -3.21
C PHE A 224 21.97 -4.28 -3.26
N THR A 225 23.14 -4.24 -3.90
CA THR A 225 23.89 -3.01 -4.07
C THR A 225 24.50 -2.99 -5.45
N GLY A 226 24.28 -1.90 -6.21
CA GLY A 226 25.00 -1.62 -7.47
C GLY A 226 26.50 -1.28 -7.28
N GLY A 227 27.10 -1.70 -6.16
CA GLY A 227 28.52 -1.55 -5.89
C GLY A 227 29.33 -2.74 -6.40
N GLN A 228 30.65 -2.56 -6.47
CA GLN A 228 31.61 -3.54 -6.95
C GLN A 228 32.08 -4.48 -5.83
N ASP A 229 32.51 -5.69 -6.19
CA ASP A 229 32.94 -6.74 -5.25
C ASP A 229 34.08 -6.31 -4.31
N THR A 230 34.95 -5.39 -4.76
CA THR A 230 36.13 -4.95 -4.00
C THR A 230 36.19 -3.43 -3.90
N LYS A 231 36.80 -2.94 -2.81
CA LYS A 231 37.02 -1.50 -2.58
C LYS A 231 37.84 -0.84 -3.71
N GLU A 232 38.76 -1.60 -4.31
CA GLU A 232 39.58 -1.14 -5.44
C GLU A 232 38.73 -1.00 -6.70
N LYS A 233 37.96 -2.02 -7.07
CA LYS A 233 37.01 -1.95 -8.20
C LYS A 233 35.99 -0.82 -7.98
N GLN A 234 35.49 -0.65 -6.76
CA GLN A 234 34.53 0.41 -6.40
C GLN A 234 35.13 1.82 -6.59
N ARG A 235 36.43 2.00 -6.32
CA ARG A 235 37.14 3.27 -6.54
C ARG A 235 37.45 3.52 -8.01
N LEU A 236 37.73 2.47 -8.78
CA LEU A 236 38.09 2.55 -10.19
C LEU A 236 36.88 2.73 -11.10
N TYR A 237 35.86 1.90 -10.91
CA TYR A 237 34.69 1.82 -11.79
C TYR A 237 33.45 2.52 -11.22
N GLY A 238 33.49 2.93 -9.94
CA GLY A 238 32.32 3.49 -9.26
C GLY A 238 31.22 2.46 -9.02
N ALA A 239 30.15 2.90 -8.35
CA ALA A 239 28.88 2.17 -8.35
C ALA A 239 28.15 2.43 -9.68
N ASN A 240 27.27 1.52 -10.08
CA ASN A 240 26.34 1.78 -11.19
C ASN A 240 25.53 3.06 -10.87
N LEU A 241 25.75 4.12 -11.64
CA LEU A 241 25.24 5.47 -11.36
C LEU A 241 23.75 5.63 -11.68
N GLU A 242 23.16 4.73 -12.48
CA GLU A 242 21.69 4.65 -12.63
C GLU A 242 21.03 4.27 -11.28
N GLU A 243 21.75 3.55 -10.41
CA GLU A 243 21.29 3.14 -9.08
C GLU A 243 21.92 3.97 -7.93
N TYR A 244 23.06 4.62 -8.17
CA TYR A 244 23.78 5.46 -7.20
C TYR A 244 24.11 6.84 -7.81
N GLY A 245 23.15 7.77 -7.75
CA GLY A 245 23.16 9.03 -8.51
C GLY A 245 24.32 10.02 -8.36
N SER A 246 25.43 9.74 -7.65
CA SER A 246 26.64 10.58 -7.73
C SER A 246 27.99 9.92 -7.43
N GLY A 247 28.05 8.61 -7.10
CA GLY A 247 29.31 7.89 -6.82
C GLY A 247 30.14 8.38 -5.61
N ARG A 248 29.67 9.39 -4.85
CA ARG A 248 30.41 10.03 -3.74
C ARG A 248 30.50 9.20 -2.46
N MET A 249 29.62 8.21 -2.28
CA MET A 249 29.57 7.34 -1.10
C MET A 249 29.94 5.92 -1.50
N LEU A 250 30.70 5.23 -0.64
CA LEU A 250 30.89 3.79 -0.81
C LEU A 250 29.59 3.07 -0.48
N THR A 251 29.39 1.90 -1.08
CA THR A 251 28.27 0.99 -0.80
C THR A 251 28.09 0.73 0.69
N PHE A 252 29.21 0.61 1.43
CA PHE A 252 29.20 0.47 2.88
C PHE A 252 28.59 1.68 3.60
N ASP A 253 28.94 2.89 3.17
CA ASP A 253 28.48 4.13 3.81
C ASP A 253 26.98 4.35 3.60
N VAL A 254 26.47 3.99 2.42
CA VAL A 254 25.03 4.05 2.13
C VAL A 254 24.28 2.96 2.88
N LYS A 255 24.77 1.72 2.92
CA LYS A 255 24.18 0.67 3.77
C LYS A 255 24.12 1.10 5.23
N LYS A 256 25.20 1.71 5.75
CA LYS A 256 25.23 2.25 7.12
C LYS A 256 24.16 3.31 7.33
N ARG A 257 24.04 4.29 6.42
CA ARG A 257 23.02 5.34 6.52
C ARG A 257 21.60 4.78 6.42
N LEU A 258 21.37 3.81 5.54
CA LEU A 258 20.09 3.12 5.40
C LEU A 258 19.72 2.39 6.71
N ILE A 259 20.67 1.68 7.34
CA ILE A 259 20.46 1.02 8.63
C ILE A 259 20.05 2.03 9.70
N GLU A 260 20.74 3.18 9.80
CA GLU A 260 20.40 4.24 10.76
C GLU A 260 18.95 4.73 10.57
N VAL A 261 18.57 5.06 9.33
CA VAL A 261 17.24 5.59 9.01
C VAL A 261 16.14 4.55 9.26
N LEU A 262 16.34 3.30 8.82
CA LEU A 262 15.36 2.23 9.01
C LEU A 262 15.22 1.85 10.48
N THR A 263 16.32 1.82 11.23
CA THR A 263 16.29 1.54 12.66
C THR A 263 15.49 2.63 13.39
N GLU A 264 15.74 3.90 13.10
CA GLU A 264 15.00 5.00 13.72
C GLU A 264 13.50 4.92 13.37
N LEU A 265 13.17 4.63 12.12
CA LEU A 265 11.79 4.48 11.66
C LEU A 265 11.06 3.36 12.40
N VAL A 266 11.67 2.17 12.48
CA VAL A 266 11.10 1.00 13.15
C VAL A 266 10.96 1.23 14.66
N GLU A 267 11.96 1.82 15.31
CA GLU A 267 11.89 2.13 16.75
C GLU A 267 10.86 3.22 17.07
N ARG A 268 10.66 4.19 16.18
CA ARG A 268 9.57 5.16 16.30
C ARG A 268 8.21 4.47 16.19
N HIS A 269 8.03 3.60 15.21
CA HIS A 269 6.80 2.81 15.03
C HIS A 269 6.52 1.93 16.24
N LYS A 270 7.52 1.21 16.75
CA LYS A 270 7.39 0.35 17.94
C LYS A 270 6.93 1.13 19.16
N ARG A 271 7.51 2.32 19.41
CA ARG A 271 7.09 3.20 20.50
C ARG A 271 5.65 3.69 20.32
N ALA A 272 5.28 4.10 19.12
CA ALA A 272 3.91 4.53 18.82
C ALA A 272 2.91 3.37 19.00
N ARG A 273 3.23 2.17 18.47
CA ARG A 273 2.42 0.95 18.61
C ARG A 273 2.25 0.52 20.06
N ALA A 274 3.30 0.64 20.88
CA ALA A 274 3.23 0.33 22.31
C ALA A 274 2.28 1.27 23.08
N ALA A 275 2.01 2.48 22.57
CA ALA A 275 1.04 3.40 23.15
C ALA A 275 -0.41 3.12 22.70
N VAL A 276 -0.63 2.24 21.72
CA VAL A 276 -1.97 1.90 21.24
C VAL A 276 -2.64 0.92 22.20
N THR A 277 -3.72 1.35 22.85
CA THR A 277 -4.51 0.51 23.76
C THR A 277 -5.61 -0.26 23.03
N GLU A 278 -6.13 -1.33 23.65
CA GLU A 278 -7.31 -2.03 23.12
C GLU A 278 -8.53 -1.10 22.98
N GLU A 279 -8.73 -0.20 23.95
CA GLU A 279 -9.80 0.79 23.91
C GLU A 279 -9.67 1.73 22.70
N MET A 280 -8.44 2.12 22.34
CA MET A 280 -8.21 2.87 21.11
C MET A 280 -8.61 2.05 19.88
N VAL A 281 -8.17 0.79 19.79
CA VAL A 281 -8.53 -0.11 18.68
C VAL A 281 -10.04 -0.26 18.57
N ASP A 282 -10.72 -0.53 19.69
CA ASP A 282 -12.18 -0.64 19.76
C ASP A 282 -12.84 0.65 19.30
N THR A 283 -12.33 1.80 19.72
CA THR A 283 -12.87 3.08 19.30
C THR A 283 -12.67 3.29 17.81
N PHE A 284 -11.47 3.06 17.24
CA PHE A 284 -11.23 3.16 15.79
C PHE A 284 -12.14 2.22 14.99
N MET A 285 -12.41 1.02 15.51
CA MET A 285 -13.20 -0.01 14.86
C MET A 285 -14.71 0.05 15.11
N ALA A 286 -15.17 0.85 16.07
CA ALA A 286 -16.58 1.07 16.34
C ALA A 286 -17.23 1.92 15.25
N ALA A 287 -18.36 1.45 14.73
CA ALA A 287 -19.21 2.19 13.80
C ALA A 287 -19.83 3.41 14.52
N ARG A 288 -19.22 4.59 14.31
CA ARG A 288 -19.60 5.86 14.97
C ARG A 288 -19.58 7.02 13.97
N PRO A 289 -20.40 8.06 14.16
CA PRO A 289 -20.25 9.31 13.41
C PRO A 289 -18.89 9.94 13.67
N LEU A 290 -18.33 10.64 12.69
CA LEU A 290 -17.07 11.38 12.83
C LEU A 290 -17.36 12.88 12.94
N PRO A 291 -17.28 13.48 14.14
CA PRO A 291 -17.87 14.78 14.45
C PRO A 291 -17.17 15.98 13.79
N SER A 292 -15.95 15.82 13.27
CA SER A 292 -15.13 16.88 12.66
C SER A 292 -15.09 16.83 11.13
N MET A 293 -15.97 16.03 10.50
CA MET A 293 -15.85 15.68 9.08
C MET A 293 -16.41 16.75 8.12
N PHE A 294 -17.37 17.57 8.57
CA PHE A 294 -18.12 18.48 7.69
C PHE A 294 -18.46 19.84 8.34
N SER A 295 -17.87 20.12 9.50
CA SER A 295 -18.01 21.39 10.23
C SER A 295 -16.93 22.40 9.85
#